data_AF-A0AAP1RCS4-F1
#
_entry.id   AF-A0AAP1RCS4-F1
#
_cell.length_a   1.000
_cell.length_b   1.000
_cell.length_c   1.000
_cell.angle_alpha   90.00
_cell.angle_beta   90.00
_cell.angle_gamma   90.00
#
_symmetry.space_group_name_H-M   'P 1'
#
loop_
_entity.id
_entity.type
_entity.pdbx_description
1 polymer ?
#
loop_
_entity_poly.entity_id
_entity_poly.type
_entity_poly.pdbx_seq_one_letter_code
_entity_poly.pdbx_strand_id
1 'polypeptide(L)' 'EMTVLQYLANGNTNKAIAQQLFLSEKTVSTYKSRIMLKLNAHSLAGLIDFARRHELI' A
#
# COMPACT_ATOMS: atom_id res chain seq x y z
N GLU A 1 8.62 -0.11 -4.16
CA GLU A 1 7.50 0.64 -3.55
C GLU A 1 6.14 0.31 -4.20
N MET A 2 6.03 0.28 -5.53
CA MET A 2 4.79 0.00 -6.27
C MET A 2 4.09 -1.33 -5.90
N THR A 3 4.85 -2.39 -5.60
CA THR A 3 4.26 -3.69 -5.23
C THR A 3 3.47 -3.63 -3.93
N VAL A 4 3.97 -2.89 -2.93
CA VAL A 4 3.26 -2.68 -1.65
C VAL A 4 1.98 -1.89 -1.89
N LEU A 5 2.02 -0.88 -2.76
CA LEU A 5 0.84 -0.11 -3.16
C LEU A 5 -0.23 -1.01 -3.80
N GLN A 6 0.14 -1.88 -4.75
CA GLN A 6 -0.80 -2.80 -5.40
C GLN A 6 -1.44 -3.76 -4.38
N TYR A 7 -0.64 -4.33 -3.48
CA TYR A 7 -1.22 -5.21 -2.46
C TYR A 7 -2.15 -4.47 -1.51
N LEU A 8 -1.80 -3.25 -1.08
CA LEU A 8 -2.66 -2.40 -0.26
C LEU A 8 -3.95 -2.01 -1.00
N ALA A 9 -3.86 -1.70 -2.29
CA ALA A 9 -5.00 -1.37 -3.14
C ALA A 9 -5.94 -2.56 -3.33
N ASN A 10 -5.39 -3.78 -3.37
CA ASN A 10 -6.14 -5.04 -3.38
C ASN A 10 -6.69 -5.45 -2.00
N GLY A 11 -6.55 -4.61 -0.97
CA GLY A 11 -7.10 -4.85 0.36
C GLY A 11 -6.27 -5.80 1.25
N ASN A 12 -5.01 -6.09 0.87
CA ASN A 12 -4.16 -6.93 1.70
C ASN A 12 -3.74 -6.19 2.98
N THR A 13 -3.67 -6.95 4.08
CA THR A 13 -3.15 -6.43 5.35
C THR A 13 -1.63 -6.31 5.32
N ASN A 14 -1.08 -5.42 6.15
CA ASN A 14 0.37 -5.27 6.28
C ASN A 14 1.08 -6.61 6.60
N LYS A 15 0.41 -7.48 7.35
CA LYS A 15 0.89 -8.83 7.68
C LYS A 15 1.01 -9.74 6.46
N ALA A 16 -0.03 -9.80 5.64
CA ALA A 16 -0.02 -10.59 4.42
C ALA A 16 1.05 -10.10 3.44
N ILE A 17 1.18 -8.78 3.29
CA ILE A 17 2.21 -8.15 2.44
C ILE A 17 3.61 -8.46 2.97
N ALA A 18 3.81 -8.38 4.28
CA ALA A 18 5.08 -8.69 4.93
C ALA A 18 5.49 -10.15 4.66
N GLN A 19 4.55 -11.10 4.79
CA GLN A 19 4.80 -12.49 4.46
C GLN A 19 5.11 -12.70 2.98
N GLN A 20 4.33 -12.10 2.08
CA GLN A 20 4.47 -12.29 0.64
C GLN A 20 5.76 -11.67 0.07
N LEU A 21 6.23 -10.59 0.67
CA LEU A 21 7.46 -9.90 0.28
C LEU A 21 8.69 -10.32 1.09
N PHE A 22 8.54 -11.26 2.04
CA PHE A 22 9.60 -11.63 3.00
C PHE A 22 10.19 -10.43 3.74
N LEU A 23 9.32 -9.49 4.12
CA LEU A 23 9.65 -8.26 4.84
C LEU A 23 9.07 -8.26 6.25
N SER A 24 9.54 -7.37 7.11
CA SER A 24 8.88 -7.11 8.39
C SER A 24 7.62 -6.26 8.20
N GLU A 25 6.60 -6.47 9.04
CA GLU A 25 5.41 -5.61 9.07
C GLU A 25 5.76 -4.13 9.30
N LYS A 26 6.83 -3.87 10.07
CA LYS A 26 7.35 -2.52 10.32
C LYS A 26 7.90 -1.88 9.03
N THR A 27 8.58 -2.66 8.21
CA THR A 27 9.06 -2.23 6.88
C THR A 27 7.88 -1.89 5.96
N VAL A 28 6.86 -2.77 5.91
CA VAL A 28 5.64 -2.52 5.12
C VAL A 28 4.89 -1.28 5.62
N SER A 29 4.77 -1.12 6.93
CA SER A 29 4.16 0.07 7.56
C SER A 29 4.89 1.36 7.16
N THR A 30 6.23 1.32 7.13
CA THR A 30 7.06 2.45 6.69
C THR A 30 6.81 2.79 5.23
N TYR A 31 6.73 1.79 4.35
CA TYR A 31 6.39 2.00 2.94
C TYR A 31 4.98 2.54 2.76
N LYS A 32 3.98 2.00 3.48
CA LYS A 32 2.60 2.50 3.48
C LYS A 32 2.56 3.99 3.82
N SER A 33 3.21 4.42 4.91
CA SER A 33 3.23 5.83 5.31
C SER A 33 3.92 6.72 4.28
N ARG A 34 5.03 6.27 3.68
CA ARG A 34 5.72 7.01 2.61
C ARG A 34 4.87 7.14 1.35
N ILE A 35 4.19 6.07 0.95
CA ILE A 35 3.29 6.06 -0.21
C ILE A 35 2.10 6.99 0.06
N MET A 36 1.47 6.89 1.23
CA MET A 36 0.37 7.77 1.64
C MET A 36 0.79 9.25 1.63
N LEU A 37 1.99 9.56 2.12
CA LEU A 37 2.54 10.92 2.06
C LEU A 37 2.77 11.40 0.61
N LYS A 38 3.42 10.56 -0.22
CA LYS A 38 3.69 10.87 -1.64
C LYS A 38 2.41 11.09 -2.46
N LEU A 39 1.36 10.35 -2.14
CA LEU A 39 0.08 10.40 -2.85
C LEU A 39 -0.96 11.32 -2.17
N ASN A 40 -0.56 11.99 -1.08
CA ASN A 40 -1.45 12.79 -0.22
C ASN A 40 -2.74 12.03 0.19
N ALA A 41 -2.62 10.72 0.37
CA ALA A 41 -3.74 9.85 0.72
C ALA A 41 -3.85 9.71 2.24
N HIS A 42 -4.96 10.17 2.82
CA HIS A 42 -5.14 10.18 4.29
C HIS A 42 -5.86 8.93 4.82
N SER A 43 -6.28 8.03 3.92
CA SER A 43 -6.95 6.78 4.28
C SER A 43 -6.62 5.67 3.29
N LEU A 44 -6.83 4.41 3.71
CA LEU A 44 -6.71 3.26 2.81
C LEU A 44 -7.72 3.37 1.66
N ALA A 45 -8.93 3.87 1.93
CA ALA A 45 -9.93 4.13 0.90
C ALA A 45 -9.43 5.14 -0.15
N GLY A 46 -8.78 6.23 0.28
CA GLY A 46 -8.16 7.20 -0.63
C GLY A 46 -7.02 6.59 -1.45
N LEU A 47 -6.28 5.65 -0.87
CA LEU A 47 -5.23 4.91 -1.58
C LEU A 47 -5.81 3.97 -2.65
N ILE A 48 -6.93 3.28 -2.36
CA ILE A 48 -7.64 2.41 -3.29
C ILE A 48 -8.27 3.22 -4.42
N ASP A 49 -8.90 4.35 -4.10
CA ASP A 49 -9.47 5.28 -5.08
C ASP A 49 -8.39 5.83 -6.02
N PHE A 50 -7.23 6.23 -5.47
CA PHE A 50 -6.08 6.62 -6.27
C PHE A 50 -5.61 5.49 -7.20
N ALA A 51 -5.45 4.27 -6.68
CA ALA A 51 -5.02 3.13 -7.48
C ALA A 51 -5.98 2.81 -8.63
N ARG A 52 -7.30 2.91 -8.39
CA ARG A 52 -8.33 2.73 -9.43
C ARG A 52 -8.29 3.84 -10.48
N ARG A 53 -8.16 5.11 -10.07
CA ARG A 53 -8.11 6.25 -11.02
C ARG A 53 -6.89 6.21 -11.94
N HIS A 54 -5.81 5.59 -11.47
CA HIS A 54 -4.55 5.48 -12.21
C HIS A 54 -4.36 4.12 -12.89
N GLU A 55 -5.42 3.28 -12.97
CA GLU A 55 -5.38 1.95 -13.61
C GLU A 55 -4.27 1.04 -13.06
N LEU A 56 -3.92 1.21 -11.78
CA LEU A 56 -2.91 0.40 -11.09
C LEU A 56 -3.47 -0.94 -10.60
N ILE A 57 -4.80 -1.09 -10.63
CA ILE A 57 -5.60 -2.28 -10.31
C ILE A 57 -6.87 -2.33 -11.14
#